data_AF-A0A3M0ZDD3-F1
#
_entry.id   AF-A0A3M0ZDD3-F1
#
_cell.length_a   1.000
_cell.length_b   1.000
_cell.length_c   1.000
_cell.angle_alpha   90.00
_cell.angle_beta   90.00
_cell.angle_gamma   90.00
#
_symmetry.space_group_name_H-M   'P 1'
#
loop_
_entity.id
_entity.type
_entity.pdbx_description
1 polymer ?
#
loop_
_entity_poly.entity_id
_entity_poly.type
_entity_poly.pdbx_seq_one_letter_code
_entity_poly.pdbx_strand_id
1 'polypeptide(L)'
;ITASHLRERVQFGVPIGSFQAVQQRAADAYIGLEAMRWCMWRAAWRLSAGLPASAEAAIAKFWAADAGSSLANAAQHLHGGLGVDLDYPIHRYFLWSKSLELELGSASQQITRLGRMLAQAGGEVG
;
A
#
# COMPACT_ATOMS: atom_id res chain seq x y z
N ILE A 1 10.54 10.13 3.74
CA ILE A 1 10.56 10.62 5.14
C ILE A 1 10.92 9.52 6.13
N THR A 2 10.22 8.37 6.14
CA THR A 2 10.48 7.26 7.08
C THR A 2 11.93 6.75 7.05
N ALA A 3 12.47 6.43 5.87
CA ALA A 3 13.85 5.94 5.76
C ALA A 3 14.88 6.93 6.31
N SER A 4 14.69 8.24 6.12
CA SER A 4 15.56 9.27 6.70
C SER A 4 15.40 9.33 8.22
N HIS A 5 14.17 9.34 8.73
CA HIS A 5 13.88 9.33 10.16
C HIS A 5 14.56 8.16 10.89
N LEU A 6 14.50 6.95 10.31
CA LEU A 6 15.11 5.76 10.89
C LEU A 6 16.64 5.84 10.98
N ARG A 7 17.30 6.56 10.07
CA ARG A 7 18.76 6.74 10.07
C ARG A 7 19.21 7.86 11.00
N GLU A 8 18.42 8.93 11.10
CA GLU A 8 18.81 10.17 11.78
C GLU A 8 18.40 10.17 13.26
N ARG A 9 17.28 9.52 13.61
CA ARG A 9 16.79 9.47 14.99
C ARG A 9 17.63 8.48 15.81
N VAL A 10 18.25 8.97 16.88
CA VAL A 10 19.04 8.16 17.81
C VAL A 10 18.27 7.91 19.10
N GLN A 11 18.21 6.66 19.56
CA GLN A 11 17.76 6.27 20.89
C GLN A 11 18.65 5.17 21.43
N PHE A 12 18.86 5.15 22.75
CA PHE A 12 19.75 4.18 23.40
C PHE A 12 21.17 4.15 22.79
N GLY A 13 21.65 5.31 22.35
CA GLY A 13 23.00 5.47 21.80
C GLY A 13 23.19 5.02 20.36
N VAL A 14 22.15 4.53 19.67
CA VAL A 14 22.23 4.06 18.27
C VAL A 14 21.07 4.61 17.42
N PRO A 15 21.22 4.71 16.08
CA PRO A 15 20.10 5.02 15.20
C PRO A 15 18.96 4.01 15.37
N ILE A 16 17.71 4.46 15.45
CA ILE A 16 16.56 3.55 15.68
C ILE A 16 16.41 2.50 14.57
N GLY A 17 16.89 2.78 13.36
CA GLY A 17 16.95 1.83 12.24
C GLY A 17 17.87 0.62 12.49
N SER A 18 18.68 0.60 13.55
CA SER A 18 19.51 -0.56 13.89
C SER A 18 18.74 -1.64 14.69
N PHE A 19 17.56 -1.32 15.24
CA PHE A 19 16.78 -2.30 15.98
C PHE A 19 16.10 -3.30 15.03
N GLN A 20 16.24 -4.59 15.29
CA GLN A 20 15.70 -5.66 14.43
C GLN A 20 14.19 -5.48 14.16
N ALA A 21 13.38 -5.16 15.19
CA ALA A 21 11.95 -4.98 15.04
C ALA A 21 11.59 -3.81 14.08
N VAL A 22 12.42 -2.76 14.08
CA VAL A 22 12.29 -1.62 13.16
C VAL A 22 12.64 -2.05 11.74
N GLN A 23 13.73 -2.81 11.57
CA GLN A 23 14.17 -3.33 10.27
C GLN A 23 13.13 -4.27 9.66
N GLN A 24 12.60 -5.20 10.45
CA GLN A 24 11.55 -6.15 10.01
C GLN A 24 10.31 -5.41 9.54
N ARG A 25 9.79 -4.47 10.34
CA ARG A 25 8.63 -3.68 9.95
C ARG A 25 8.88 -2.83 8.70
N ALA A 26 10.08 -2.26 8.56
CA ALA A 26 10.45 -1.51 7.36
C ALA A 26 10.55 -2.42 6.13
N ALA A 27 11.09 -3.63 6.28
CA ALA A 27 11.19 -4.62 5.21
C ALA A 27 9.79 -5.09 4.76
N ASP A 28 8.89 -5.43 5.70
CA ASP A 28 7.51 -5.84 5.39
C ASP A 28 6.76 -4.73 4.63
N ALA A 29 6.86 -3.49 5.10
CA ALA A 29 6.25 -2.34 4.44
C ALA A 29 6.83 -2.11 3.02
N TYR A 30 8.13 -2.31 2.85
CA TYR A 30 8.80 -2.20 1.56
C TYR A 30 8.34 -3.28 0.57
N ILE A 31 8.23 -4.54 1.02
CA ILE A 31 7.73 -5.64 0.20
C ILE A 31 6.30 -5.36 -0.26
N GLY A 32 5.43 -4.90 0.65
CA GLY A 32 4.06 -4.51 0.32
C GLY A 32 3.98 -3.34 -0.68
N LEU A 33 4.87 -2.36 -0.55
CA LEU A 33 4.98 -1.24 -1.49
C LEU A 33 5.32 -1.71 -2.90
N GLU A 34 6.30 -2.59 -3.02
CA GLU A 34 6.75 -3.10 -4.31
C GLU A 34 5.67 -3.97 -4.96
N ALA A 35 4.97 -4.81 -4.19
CA ALA A 35 3.83 -5.58 -4.70
C ALA A 35 2.73 -4.65 -5.27
N MET A 36 2.34 -3.62 -4.53
CA MET A 36 1.36 -2.63 -4.97
C MET A 36 1.83 -1.89 -6.23
N ARG A 37 3.10 -1.49 -6.28
CA ARG A 37 3.73 -0.81 -7.42
C ARG A 37 3.68 -1.68 -8.69
N TRP A 38 3.99 -2.97 -8.56
CA TRP A 38 3.94 -3.91 -9.69
C TRP A 38 2.53 -4.10 -10.22
N CYS A 39 1.53 -4.24 -9.35
CA CYS A 39 0.14 -4.32 -9.77
C CYS A 39 -0.32 -3.06 -10.52
N MET A 40 0.04 -1.88 -10.01
CA MET A 40 -0.25 -0.59 -10.66
C MET A 40 0.41 -0.51 -12.05
N TRP A 41 1.70 -0.78 -12.16
CA TRP A 41 2.41 -0.70 -13.44
C TRP A 41 1.89 -1.71 -14.46
N ARG A 42 1.54 -2.92 -14.04
CA ARG A 42 0.94 -3.92 -14.93
C ARG A 42 -0.41 -3.43 -15.48
N ALA A 43 -1.25 -2.84 -14.65
CA ALA A 43 -2.52 -2.25 -15.09
C ALA A 43 -2.28 -1.11 -16.09
N ALA A 44 -1.36 -0.18 -15.76
CA ALA A 44 -1.02 0.95 -16.62
C ALA A 44 -0.45 0.50 -17.98
N TRP A 45 0.42 -0.51 -17.99
CA TRP A 45 0.99 -1.07 -19.21
C TRP A 45 -0.06 -1.74 -20.10
N ARG A 46 -0.98 -2.53 -19.52
CA ARG A 46 -2.07 -3.13 -20.32
C ARG A 46 -2.96 -2.07 -20.95
N LEU A 47 -3.30 -1.03 -20.18
CA LEU A 47 -4.07 0.12 -20.68
C LEU A 47 -3.34 0.83 -21.83
N SER A 48 -2.04 1.11 -21.69
CA SER A 48 -1.27 1.78 -22.74
C SER A 48 -1.07 0.92 -23.99
N ALA A 49 -1.04 -0.40 -23.84
CA ALA A 49 -0.95 -1.37 -24.93
C ALA A 49 -2.32 -1.69 -25.58
N GLY A 50 -3.42 -1.08 -25.13
CA GLY A 50 -4.77 -1.36 -25.65
C GLY A 50 -5.29 -2.76 -25.32
N LEU A 51 -4.71 -3.42 -24.31
CA LEU A 51 -5.11 -4.75 -23.85
C LEU A 51 -6.24 -4.66 -22.81
N PRO A 52 -7.10 -5.70 -22.68
CA PRO A 52 -8.11 -5.74 -21.63
C PRO A 52 -7.48 -5.61 -20.24
N ALA A 53 -7.80 -4.57 -19.48
CA ALA A 53 -7.12 -4.25 -18.22
C ALA A 53 -8.06 -4.18 -17.00
N SER A 54 -9.34 -4.56 -17.15
CA SER A 54 -10.35 -4.43 -16.09
C SER A 54 -10.00 -5.20 -14.82
N ALA A 55 -9.45 -6.42 -14.97
CA ALA A 55 -9.00 -7.23 -13.83
C ALA A 55 -7.75 -6.63 -13.18
N GLU A 56 -6.74 -6.25 -13.97
CA GLU A 56 -5.52 -5.63 -13.44
C GLU A 56 -5.79 -4.29 -12.75
N ALA A 57 -6.71 -3.47 -13.27
CA ALA A 57 -7.11 -2.22 -12.63
C ALA A 57 -7.80 -2.48 -11.28
N ALA A 58 -8.67 -3.50 -11.19
CA ALA A 58 -9.31 -3.89 -9.94
C ALA A 58 -8.31 -4.45 -8.92
N ILE A 59 -7.32 -5.24 -9.37
CA ILE A 59 -6.21 -5.74 -8.51
C ILE A 59 -5.35 -4.58 -8.00
N ALA A 60 -4.97 -3.65 -8.88
CA ALA A 60 -4.21 -2.47 -8.49
C ALA A 60 -4.98 -1.62 -7.45
N LYS A 61 -6.28 -1.42 -7.66
CA LYS A 61 -7.11 -0.68 -6.71
C LYS A 61 -7.30 -1.42 -5.38
N PHE A 62 -7.43 -2.75 -5.42
CA PHE A 62 -7.47 -3.57 -4.21
C PHE A 62 -6.21 -3.35 -3.35
N TRP A 63 -5.03 -3.48 -3.95
CA TRP A 63 -3.76 -3.28 -3.22
C TRP A 63 -3.59 -1.85 -2.71
N ALA A 64 -4.03 -0.85 -3.47
CA ALA A 64 -4.04 0.53 -3.02
C ALA A 64 -4.92 0.76 -1.78
N ALA A 65 -6.06 0.05 -1.68
CA ALA A 65 -6.96 0.17 -0.54
C ALA A 65 -6.49 -0.66 0.68
N ASP A 66 -6.02 -1.89 0.45
CA ASP A 66 -5.68 -2.83 1.51
C ASP A 66 -4.24 -2.61 2.04
N ALA A 67 -3.23 -2.80 1.17
CA ALA A 67 -1.84 -2.58 1.58
C ALA A 67 -1.54 -1.11 1.83
N GLY A 68 -2.14 -0.18 1.09
CA GLY A 68 -1.95 1.26 1.35
C GLY A 68 -2.18 1.65 2.81
N SER A 69 -3.27 1.14 3.40
CA SER A 69 -3.60 1.35 4.82
C SER A 69 -2.55 0.75 5.76
N SER A 70 -2.12 -0.49 5.50
CA SER A 70 -1.08 -1.16 6.29
C SER A 70 0.28 -0.45 6.21
N LEU A 71 0.66 0.06 5.03
CA LEU A 71 1.90 0.82 4.82
C LEU A 71 1.87 2.16 5.56
N ALA A 72 0.74 2.88 5.52
CA ALA A 72 0.58 4.13 6.26
C ALA A 72 0.70 3.91 7.77
N ASN A 73 0.06 2.86 8.30
CA ASN A 73 0.15 2.48 9.71
C ASN A 73 1.59 2.09 10.10
N ALA A 74 2.28 1.30 9.27
CA ALA A 74 3.67 0.93 9.51
C ALA A 74 4.57 2.17 9.56
N ALA A 75 4.39 3.10 8.62
CA ALA A 75 5.14 4.34 8.60
C ALA A 75 4.87 5.19 9.85
N GLN A 76 3.61 5.29 10.29
CA GLN A 76 3.24 6.04 11.49
C GLN A 76 3.88 5.45 12.76
N HIS A 77 3.80 4.13 12.93
CA HIS A 77 4.44 3.43 14.05
C HIS A 77 5.96 3.59 14.06
N LEU A 78 6.60 3.60 12.89
CA LEU A 78 8.05 3.81 12.78
C LEU A 78 8.50 5.22 13.19
N HIS A 79 7.59 6.19 13.25
CA HIS A 79 7.86 7.54 13.76
C HIS A 79 7.48 7.72 15.25
N GLY A 80 6.92 6.70 15.89
CA GLY A 80 6.52 6.75 17.31
C GLY A 80 5.55 7.90 17.61
N GLY A 81 5.85 8.70 18.64
CA GLY A 81 5.02 9.84 19.04
C GLY A 81 4.85 10.92 17.97
N LEU A 82 5.83 11.10 17.07
CA LEU A 82 5.72 12.01 15.92
C LEU A 82 4.71 11.51 14.87
N GLY A 83 4.32 10.23 14.96
CA GLY A 83 3.31 9.61 14.11
C GLY A 83 1.94 10.30 14.15
N VAL A 84 1.58 10.86 15.30
CA VAL A 84 0.27 11.52 15.54
C VAL A 84 0.37 13.03 15.65
N ASP A 85 1.59 13.56 15.54
CA ASP A 85 1.84 14.99 15.59
C ASP A 85 1.37 15.66 14.28
N LEU A 86 0.50 16.67 14.41
CA LEU A 86 -0.07 17.39 13.28
C LEU A 86 0.90 18.41 12.66
N ASP A 87 1.96 18.78 13.38
CA ASP A 87 3.04 19.63 12.84
C ASP A 87 4.05 18.80 12.04
N TYR A 88 4.08 17.48 12.24
CA TYR A 88 4.91 16.55 11.48
C TYR A 88 4.12 15.92 10.32
N PRO A 89 4.63 15.90 9.06
CA PRO A 89 3.82 15.59 7.88
C PRO A 89 3.31 14.14 7.78
N ILE A 90 3.76 13.22 8.65
CA ILE A 90 3.43 11.79 8.52
C ILE A 90 1.94 11.49 8.66
N HIS A 91 1.22 12.22 9.53
CA HIS A 91 -0.21 12.02 9.75
C HIS A 91 -1.03 12.21 8.46
N ARG A 92 -0.54 13.07 7.53
CA ARG A 92 -1.22 13.32 6.24
C ARG A 92 -1.26 12.08 5.37
N TYR A 93 -0.22 11.25 5.39
CA TYR A 93 -0.17 10.01 4.62
C TYR A 93 -1.19 8.99 5.10
N PHE A 94 -1.46 8.94 6.42
CA PHE A 94 -2.56 8.15 6.97
C PHE A 94 -3.91 8.64 6.45
N LEU A 95 -4.17 9.95 6.53
CA LEU A 95 -5.42 10.53 6.03
C LEU A 95 -5.62 10.30 4.53
N TRP A 96 -4.57 10.50 3.72
CA TRP A 96 -4.61 10.21 2.29
C TRP A 96 -4.85 8.74 2.00
N SER A 97 -4.20 7.84 2.75
CA SER A 97 -4.46 6.40 2.61
C SER A 97 -5.92 6.06 2.89
N LYS A 98 -6.54 6.66 3.92
CA LYS A 98 -7.96 6.45 4.22
C LYS A 98 -8.87 7.02 3.12
N SER A 99 -8.54 8.16 2.53
CA SER A 99 -9.29 8.69 1.36
C SER A 99 -9.22 7.73 0.19
N LEU A 100 -8.00 7.30 -0.18
CA LEU A 100 -7.75 6.41 -1.31
C LEU A 100 -8.35 5.01 -1.11
N GLU A 101 -8.44 4.54 0.13
CA GLU A 101 -9.12 3.28 0.47
C GLU A 101 -10.59 3.31 0.04
N LEU A 102 -11.27 4.43 0.26
CA LEU A 102 -12.71 4.58 0.04
C LEU A 102 -13.07 5.10 -1.36
N GLU A 103 -12.20 5.88 -1.98
CA GLU A 103 -12.38 6.35 -3.35
C GLU A 103 -12.41 5.18 -4.35
N LEU A 104 -13.19 5.31 -5.42
CA LEU A 104 -13.27 4.33 -6.52
C LEU A 104 -13.56 2.88 -6.09
N GLY A 105 -14.14 2.72 -4.90
CA GLY A 105 -14.52 1.44 -4.30
C GLY A 105 -13.45 0.81 -3.41
N SER A 106 -13.92 0.25 -2.30
CA SER A 106 -13.09 -0.37 -1.26
C SER A 106 -12.48 -1.70 -1.67
N ALA A 107 -11.51 -2.18 -0.88
CA ALA A 107 -10.89 -3.49 -1.07
C ALA A 107 -11.93 -4.62 -1.20
N SER A 108 -12.95 -4.65 -0.33
CA SER A 108 -14.03 -5.64 -0.39
C SER A 108 -14.85 -5.56 -1.67
N GLN A 109 -15.11 -4.35 -2.18
CA GLN A 109 -15.83 -4.14 -3.43
C GLN A 109 -14.99 -4.62 -4.63
N GLN A 110 -13.68 -4.38 -4.63
CA GLN A 110 -12.78 -4.86 -5.68
C GLN A 110 -12.63 -6.39 -5.67
N ILE A 111 -12.50 -7.02 -4.51
CA ILE A 111 -12.51 -8.50 -4.39
C ILE A 111 -13.80 -9.07 -4.98
N THR A 112 -14.95 -8.50 -4.60
CA THR A 112 -16.26 -8.96 -5.10
C THR A 112 -16.38 -8.76 -6.62
N ARG A 113 -15.82 -7.67 -7.16
CA ARG A 113 -15.79 -7.40 -8.61
C ARG A 113 -14.91 -8.42 -9.34
N LEU A 114 -13.73 -8.71 -8.81
CA LEU A 114 -12.81 -9.71 -9.36
C LEU A 114 -13.43 -11.11 -9.37
N GLY A 115 -14.08 -11.51 -8.26
CA GLY A 115 -14.78 -12.79 -8.19
C GLY A 115 -15.84 -12.94 -9.29
N ARG A 116 -16.63 -11.88 -9.55
CA ARG A 116 -17.61 -11.88 -10.66
C ARG A 116 -16.95 -11.99 -12.04
N MET A 117 -15.85 -11.27 -12.27
CA MET A 117 -15.11 -11.34 -13.54
C MET A 117 -14.56 -12.74 -13.81
N LEU A 118 -13.99 -13.39 -12.79
CA LEU A 118 -13.45 -14.74 -12.92
C LEU A 118 -14.54 -15.78 -13.17
N ALA A 119 -15.70 -15.67 -12.50
CA ALA A 119 -16.83 -16.56 -12.73
C ALA A 119 -17.39 -16.45 -14.15
N GLN A 120 -17.41 -15.24 -14.73
CA GLN A 120 -17.86 -15.01 -16.11
C GLN A 120 -16.84 -15.55 -17.14
N ALA A 121 -15.54 -15.36 -16.90
CA ALA A 121 -14.49 -15.88 -17.78
C ALA A 121 -14.43 -17.43 -17.79
N GLY A 122 -14.81 -18.08 -16.69
CA GLY A 122 -14.93 -19.54 -16.60
C GLY A 122 -16.19 -20.13 -17.26
N GLY A 123 -17.14 -19.30 -17.68
CA GLY A 123 -18.41 -19.73 -18.28
C GLY A 123 -18.38 -19.91 -19.80
N GLU A 124 -17.27 -19.60 -20.47
CA GLU A 124 -17.09 -19.79 -21.92
C GLU A 124 -16.45 -21.15 -22.28
N VAL A 125 -16.31 -22.05 -21.32
CA VAL A 125 -15.86 -23.43 -21.52
C VAL A 125 -16.94 -24.39 -21.05
N GLY A 126 -17.98 -24.55 -21.88
CA GLY A 126 -19.08 -25.50 -21.70
C GLY A 126 -19.73 -25.81 -23.03
#